data_AF-A0AA85KMU1-F1
#
_entry.id   AF-A0AA85KMU1-F1
#
_cell.length_a   1.000
_cell.length_b   1.000
_cell.length_c   1.000
_cell.angle_alpha   90.00
_cell.angle_beta   90.00
_cell.angle_gamma   90.00
#
_symmetry.space_group_name_H-M   'P 1'
#
loop_
_entity.id
_entity.type
_entity.pdbx_description
1 polymer ?
#
loop_
_entity_poly.entity_id
_entity_poly.type
_entity_poly.pdbx_seq_one_letter_code
_entity_poly.pdbx_strand_id
1 'polypeptide(L)'
;MTDSRLRNLTINTNVVKRIMKDKTKYEEEIIKQTEVVEKKVAAQADVYEIKMAKAVLEENERMIPDCVVRLKNAVKKLESCAEECEEEFSETQEYKTAKALLLECSEICACK
;
A
#
# COMPACT_ATOMS: atom_id res chain seq x y z
N MET A 1 -31.96 3.90 -6.22
CA MET A 1 -31.11 2.71 -6.40
C MET A 1 -29.76 3.22 -6.86
N THR A 2 -28.71 3.06 -6.05
CA THR A 2 -27.36 3.49 -6.43
C THR A 2 -26.87 2.63 -7.59
N ASP A 3 -26.31 3.25 -8.62
CA ASP A 3 -25.84 2.54 -9.81
C ASP A 3 -24.80 1.48 -9.43
N SER A 4 -24.88 0.30 -10.05
CA SER A 4 -23.99 -0.82 -9.74
C SER A 4 -22.52 -0.45 -10.01
N ARG A 5 -22.29 0.38 -11.03
CA ARG A 5 -20.94 0.85 -11.41
C ARG A 5 -20.35 1.78 -10.35
N LEU A 6 -21.13 2.76 -9.86
CA LEU A 6 -20.73 3.65 -8.76
C LEU A 6 -20.45 2.90 -7.45
N ARG A 7 -21.25 1.87 -7.16
CA ARG A 7 -21.02 0.99 -6.01
C ARG A 7 -19.70 0.23 -6.15
N ASN A 8 -19.42 -0.34 -7.32
CA ASN A 8 -18.17 -1.06 -7.58
C ASN A 8 -16.96 -0.12 -7.50
N LEU A 9 -17.08 1.10 -8.03
CA LEU A 9 -16.05 2.12 -7.95
C LEU A 9 -15.70 2.46 -6.50
N THR A 10 -16.72 2.66 -5.66
CA THR A 10 -16.55 2.93 -4.23
C THR A 10 -15.88 1.75 -3.51
N ILE A 11 -16.29 0.52 -3.81
CA ILE A 11 -15.69 -0.70 -3.22
C ILE A 11 -14.22 -0.80 -3.58
N ASN A 12 -13.88 -0.71 -4.87
CA ASN A 12 -12.49 -0.82 -5.32
C ASN A 12 -11.63 0.34 -4.78
N THR A 13 -12.18 1.55 -4.69
CA THR A 13 -11.49 2.70 -4.07
C THR A 13 -11.12 2.39 -2.61
N ASN A 14 -12.05 1.82 -1.85
CA ASN A 14 -11.81 1.45 -0.44
C ASN A 14 -10.81 0.30 -0.30
N VAL A 15 -10.80 -0.65 -1.25
CA VAL A 15 -9.80 -1.73 -1.29
C VAL A 15 -8.40 -1.16 -1.47
N VAL A 16 -8.21 -0.25 -2.43
CA VAL A 16 -6.90 0.40 -2.65
C VAL A 16 -6.48 1.22 -1.43
N LYS A 17 -7.39 2.01 -0.82
CA LYS A 17 -7.13 2.73 0.44
C LYS A 17 -6.64 1.82 1.56
N ARG A 18 -7.23 0.63 1.72
CA ARG A 18 -6.83 -0.32 2.76
C ARG A 18 -5.43 -0.85 2.50
N ILE A 19 -5.15 -1.29 1.27
CA ILE A 19 -3.84 -1.84 0.90
C ILE A 19 -2.74 -0.77 1.05
N MET A 20 -3.01 0.49 0.71
CA MET A 20 -2.07 1.58 0.97
C MET A 20 -1.75 1.74 2.45
N LYS A 21 -2.77 1.73 3.33
CA LYS A 21 -2.55 1.79 4.78
C LYS A 21 -1.77 0.59 5.30
N ASP A 22 -2.03 -0.60 4.77
CA ASP A 22 -1.29 -1.82 5.12
C ASP A 22 0.19 -1.66 4.74
N LYS A 23 0.48 -1.19 3.51
CA LYS A 23 1.85 -0.88 3.07
C LYS A 23 2.54 0.11 4.01
N THR A 24 1.92 1.24 4.34
CA THR A 24 2.50 2.25 5.23
C THR A 24 2.84 1.67 6.60
N LYS A 25 1.97 0.83 7.17
CA LYS A 25 2.24 0.16 8.45
C LYS A 25 3.44 -0.78 8.38
N TYR A 26 3.58 -1.54 7.30
CA TYR A 26 4.75 -2.40 7.11
C TYR A 26 6.05 -1.58 6.96
N GLU A 27 6.00 -0.46 6.24
CA GLU A 27 7.14 0.46 6.10
C GLU A 27 7.55 1.07 7.46
N GLU A 28 6.58 1.52 8.26
CA GLU A 28 6.83 2.00 9.62
C GLU A 28 7.44 0.93 10.53
N GLU A 29 6.98 -0.32 10.40
CA GLU A 29 7.50 -1.43 11.20
C GLU A 29 8.95 -1.76 10.80
N ILE A 30 9.28 -1.73 9.51
CA ILE A 30 10.65 -1.94 9.03
C ILE A 30 11.58 -0.84 9.55
N ILE A 31 11.14 0.42 9.56
CA ILE A 31 11.93 1.52 10.15
C ILE A 31 12.21 1.24 11.63
N LYS A 32 11.19 0.86 12.40
CA LYS A 32 11.36 0.54 13.83
C LYS A 32 12.32 -0.64 14.05
N GLN A 33 12.20 -1.71 13.27
CA GLN A 33 13.08 -2.86 13.40
C GLN A 33 14.50 -2.56 12.94
N THR A 34 14.67 -1.67 11.95
CA THR A 34 15.99 -1.17 11.53
C THR A 34 16.64 -0.41 12.68
N GLU A 35 15.91 0.51 13.34
CA GLU A 35 16.43 1.20 14.52
C GLU A 35 16.81 0.23 15.66
N VAL A 36 16.04 -0.84 15.86
CA VAL A 36 16.36 -1.86 16.88
C VAL A 36 17.67 -2.58 16.53
N VAL A 37 17.86 -2.96 15.27
CA VAL A 37 19.12 -3.56 14.79
C VAL A 37 20.28 -2.60 15.00
N GLU A 38 20.13 -1.33 14.59
CA GLU A 38 21.17 -0.30 14.76
C GLU A 38 21.52 -0.07 16.24
N LYS A 39 20.52 0.04 17.12
CA LYS A 39 20.73 0.18 18.56
C LYS A 39 21.50 -1.02 19.14
N LYS A 40 21.16 -2.25 18.73
CA LYS A 40 21.90 -3.46 19.17
C LYS A 40 23.33 -3.49 18.67
N VAL A 41 23.57 -3.07 17.43
CA VAL A 41 24.93 -2.97 16.84
C VAL A 41 25.74 -1.90 17.57
N ALA A 42 25.16 -0.72 17.81
CA ALA A 42 25.81 0.38 18.53
C ALA A 42 26.14 0.02 19.99
N ALA A 43 25.27 -0.75 20.65
CA ALA A 43 25.49 -1.26 22.00
C ALA A 43 26.51 -2.41 22.07
N GLN A 44 27.08 -2.85 20.93
CA GLN A 44 27.96 -4.03 20.84
C GLN A 44 27.34 -5.27 21.52
N ALA A 45 26.02 -5.45 21.31
CA ALA A 45 25.29 -6.59 21.85
C ALA A 45 25.85 -7.92 21.29
N ASP A 46 25.47 -9.02 21.93
CA ASP A 46 25.92 -10.34 21.52
C ASP A 46 25.58 -10.65 20.06
N VAL A 47 26.46 -11.39 19.39
CA VAL A 47 26.35 -11.73 17.97
C VAL A 47 25.04 -12.49 17.68
N TYR A 48 24.58 -13.34 18.60
CA TYR A 48 23.32 -14.05 18.46
C TYR A 48 22.14 -13.09 18.49
N GLU A 49 22.15 -12.11 19.39
CA GLU A 49 21.07 -11.12 19.50
C GLU A 49 20.96 -10.20 18.29
N ILE A 50 22.09 -9.81 17.70
CA ILE A 50 22.14 -9.03 16.46
C ILE A 50 21.62 -9.87 15.29
N LYS A 51 22.01 -11.14 15.19
CA LYS A 51 21.52 -12.06 14.15
C LYS A 51 20.01 -12.27 14.25
N MET A 52 19.48 -12.46 15.47
CA MET A 52 18.03 -12.59 15.66
C MET A 52 17.29 -11.32 15.25
N ALA A 53 17.78 -10.14 15.63
CA ALA A 53 17.15 -8.88 15.24
C ALA A 53 17.16 -8.68 13.72
N LYS A 54 18.25 -9.05 13.04
CA LYS A 54 18.33 -9.02 11.57
C LYS A 54 17.38 -10.02 10.90
N ALA A 55 17.22 -11.22 11.45
CA ALA A 55 16.27 -12.19 10.92
C ALA A 55 14.82 -11.67 11.00
N VAL A 56 14.46 -11.02 12.11
CA VAL A 56 13.15 -10.38 12.26
C VAL A 56 12.97 -9.22 11.27
N LEU A 57 14.01 -8.41 11.03
CA LEU A 57 13.97 -7.35 10.02
C LEU A 57 13.74 -7.92 8.62
N GLU A 58 14.49 -8.96 8.23
CA GLU A 58 14.33 -9.62 6.93
C GLU A 58 12.93 -10.22 6.73
N GLU A 59 12.36 -10.84 7.77
CA GLU A 59 10.99 -11.37 7.70
C GLU A 59 9.96 -10.28 7.42
N ASN A 60 10.12 -9.11 8.05
CA ASN A 60 9.27 -7.95 7.78
C ASN A 60 9.47 -7.39 6.37
N GLU A 61 10.72 -7.28 5.90
CA GLU A 61 11.04 -6.82 4.55
C GLU A 61 10.44 -7.72 3.47
N ARG A 62 10.41 -9.04 3.69
CA ARG A 62 9.79 -10.01 2.77
C ARG A 62 8.28 -9.80 2.58
N MET A 63 7.61 -9.04 3.44
CA MET A 63 6.18 -8.73 3.32
C MET A 63 5.88 -7.56 2.37
N ILE A 64 6.82 -6.63 2.15
CA ILE A 64 6.62 -5.48 1.25
C ILE A 64 6.28 -5.91 -0.18
N PRO A 65 7.01 -6.85 -0.82
CA PRO A 65 6.76 -7.23 -2.20
C PRO A 65 5.32 -7.71 -2.45
N ASP A 66 4.75 -8.50 -1.54
CA ASP A 66 3.36 -8.96 -1.64
C ASP A 66 2.37 -7.78 -1.57
N CYS A 67 2.59 -6.83 -0.65
CA CYS A 67 1.77 -5.64 -0.54
C CYS A 67 1.81 -4.79 -1.83
N VAL A 68 2.98 -4.65 -2.45
CA VAL A 68 3.15 -3.92 -3.71
C VAL A 68 2.42 -4.61 -4.87
N VAL A 69 2.51 -5.95 -4.97
CA VAL A 69 1.80 -6.72 -6.00
C VAL A 69 0.28 -6.58 -5.82
N ARG A 70 -0.21 -6.72 -4.59
CA ARG A 70 -1.63 -6.53 -4.27
C ARG A 70 -2.11 -5.12 -4.60
N LEU A 71 -1.31 -4.11 -4.28
CA LEU A 71 -1.63 -2.71 -4.59
C LEU A 71 -1.74 -2.50 -6.10
N LYS A 72 -0.76 -2.98 -6.88
CA LYS A 72 -0.78 -2.88 -8.35
C LYS A 72 -2.01 -3.54 -8.96
N ASN A 73 -2.39 -4.72 -8.49
CA ASN A 73 -3.58 -5.42 -8.98
C ASN A 73 -4.87 -4.67 -8.62
N ALA A 74 -4.95 -4.10 -7.42
CA ALA A 74 -6.10 -3.32 -6.99
C ALA A 74 -6.21 -1.98 -7.75
N VAL A 75 -5.08 -1.31 -8.02
CA VAL A 75 -5.01 -0.09 -8.84
C VAL A 75 -5.50 -0.37 -10.25
N LYS A 76 -4.98 -1.41 -10.93
CA LYS A 76 -5.45 -1.81 -12.26
C LYS A 76 -6.96 -2.07 -12.30
N LYS A 77 -7.49 -2.72 -11.26
CA LYS A 77 -8.93 -2.97 -11.16
C LYS A 77 -9.73 -1.69 -10.96
N LEU A 78 -9.21 -0.74 -10.19
CA LEU A 78 -9.82 0.56 -10.00
C LEU A 78 -9.78 1.41 -11.29
N GLU A 79 -8.68 1.35 -12.05
CA GLU A 79 -8.54 1.99 -13.37
C GLU A 79 -9.62 1.48 -14.33
N SER A 80 -9.76 0.15 -14.50
CA SER A 80 -10.81 -0.42 -15.36
C SER A 80 -12.22 0.00 -14.91
N CYS A 81 -12.51 0.00 -13.61
CA CYS A 81 -13.79 0.48 -13.11
C CYS A 81 -14.01 1.98 -13.33
N ALA A 82 -12.95 2.79 -13.34
CA ALA A 82 -13.04 4.21 -13.62
C ALA A 82 -13.28 4.45 -15.13
N GLU A 83 -12.61 3.73 -16.03
CA GLU A 83 -12.86 3.83 -17.47
C GLU A 83 -14.34 3.56 -17.81
N GLU A 84 -14.94 2.52 -17.22
CA GLU A 84 -16.37 2.19 -17.37
C GLU A 84 -17.33 3.29 -16.85
N CYS A 85 -16.84 4.19 -15.99
CA CYS A 85 -17.62 5.26 -15.37
C CYS A 85 -17.32 6.65 -15.95
N GLU A 86 -16.34 6.80 -16.84
CA GLU A 86 -15.84 8.11 -17.28
C GLU A 86 -16.88 8.89 -18.10
N GLU A 87 -17.62 8.22 -18.98
CA GLU A 87 -18.58 8.87 -19.88
C GLU A 87 -19.83 9.38 -19.15
N GLU A 88 -20.38 8.59 -18.21
CA GLU A 88 -21.67 8.86 -17.56
C GLU A 88 -21.54 9.44 -16.14
N PHE A 89 -20.41 9.21 -15.46
CA PHE A 89 -20.26 9.50 -14.03
C PHE A 89 -19.03 10.35 -13.69
N SER A 90 -18.37 10.97 -14.68
CA SER A 90 -17.18 11.82 -14.46
C SER A 90 -17.40 12.98 -13.46
N GLU A 91 -18.62 13.51 -13.38
CA GLU A 91 -18.94 14.61 -12.46
C GLU A 91 -19.22 14.15 -11.02
N THR A 92 -19.45 12.85 -10.81
CA THR A 92 -19.79 12.29 -9.50
C THR A 92 -18.62 12.36 -8.52
N GLN A 93 -18.95 12.43 -7.22
CA GLN A 93 -17.94 12.53 -6.18
C GLN A 93 -17.13 11.24 -6.06
N GLU A 94 -17.78 10.09 -6.27
CA GLU A 94 -17.18 8.76 -6.29
C GLU A 94 -16.08 8.67 -7.34
N TYR A 95 -16.36 9.17 -8.54
CA TYR A 95 -15.40 9.18 -9.65
C TYR A 95 -14.19 10.06 -9.37
N LYS A 96 -14.43 11.30 -8.94
CA LYS A 96 -13.36 12.24 -8.58
C LYS A 96 -12.47 11.68 -7.48
N THR A 97 -13.07 11.03 -6.48
CA THR A 97 -12.33 10.38 -5.39
C THR A 97 -11.48 9.22 -5.89
N ALA A 98 -12.00 8.40 -6.80
CA ALA A 98 -11.26 7.28 -7.40
C ALA A 98 -10.06 7.79 -8.24
N LYS A 99 -10.26 8.80 -9.10
CA LYS A 99 -9.17 9.40 -9.91
C LYS A 99 -8.09 10.05 -9.04
N ALA A 100 -8.47 10.79 -7.99
CA ALA A 100 -7.50 11.37 -7.06
C ALA A 100 -6.64 10.28 -6.42
N LEU A 101 -7.26 9.18 -6.00
CA LEU A 101 -6.56 8.06 -5.40
C LEU A 101 -5.63 7.30 -6.38
N LEU A 102 -6.03 7.17 -7.64
CA LEU A 102 -5.17 6.60 -8.68
C LEU A 102 -3.93 7.45 -8.91
N LEU A 103 -4.08 8.79 -8.87
CA LEU A 103 -2.97 9.73 -8.99
C LEU A 103 -2.01 9.61 -7.80
N GLU A 104 -2.52 9.57 -6.57
CA GLU A 104 -1.73 9.29 -5.37
C GLU A 104 -0.99 7.94 -5.46
N CYS A 105 -1.66 6.89 -5.94
CA CYS A 105 -1.05 5.56 -6.11
C CYS A 105 0.06 5.56 -7.15
N SER A 106 -0.06 6.38 -8.21
CA SER A 106 0.94 6.49 -9.26
C SER A 106 2.26 7.07 -8.71
N GLU A 107 2.18 8.06 -7.82
CA GLU A 107 3.34 8.66 -7.15
C GLU A 107 4.00 7.67 -6.19
N ILE A 108 3.20 6.92 -5.43
CA ILE A 108 3.69 5.90 -4.48
C ILE A 108 4.36 4.72 -5.20
N CYS A 109 3.87 4.32 -6.38
CA CYS A 109 4.49 3.26 -7.19
C CYS A 109 5.69 3.74 -8.02
N ALA A 110 5.82 5.04 -8.30
CA ALA A 110 6.93 5.63 -9.04
C ALA A 110 8.16 5.90 -8.17
N CYS A 111 8.01 6.00 -6.85
CA CYS A 111 9.11 6.10 -5.91
C CYS A 111 9.85 4.74 -5.83
N LYS A 112 10.86 4.58 -6.69
CA LYS A 112 11.75 3.44 -6.78
C LYS A 112 13.18 3.93 -6.82
#